data_AF-A0A3M7N233-F1
#
_entry.id   AF-A0A3M7N233-F1
#
_cell.length_a   1.000
_cell.length_b   1.000
_cell.length_c   1.000
_cell.angle_alpha   90.00
_cell.angle_beta   90.00
_cell.angle_gamma   90.00
#
_symmetry.space_group_name_H-M   'P 1'
#
loop_
_entity.id
_entity.type
_entity.pdbx_description
1 polymer ?
#
loop_
_entity_poly.entity_id
_entity_poly.type
_entity_poly.pdbx_seq_one_letter_code
_entity_poly.pdbx_strand_id
1 'polypeptide(L)'
;MEVHVVSGFSLTNRMILYASVLLAPAQFSSGIKSNCPSNLGFLAYNWYTQLKWYQAVDQKQLHALSMVLQHFNLIYSISYIGGISSGNVYMGGFLGFGTAGVLLLNTLCAWISWATNQPEGFDLYHFFFFGWRTLNHNWHKFFLVWEIFDTMLALVVVIYTILKSFKIPQEDSHNNDEDGNGAGATWSRWARTLALIPLGSAGMLLATWPLILWVELIMAKNHIESATDWVAVWLFVAQACTLIVPPCTAVLGCFRS
;
A
#
# COMPACT_ATOMS: atom_id res chain seq x y z
N MET A 1 24.31 20.07 1.47
CA MET A 1 24.78 19.05 0.52
C MET A 1 23.57 18.24 0.15
N GLU A 2 23.16 18.30 -1.11
CA GLU A 2 21.97 17.59 -1.60
C GLU A 2 22.30 16.10 -1.73
N VAL A 3 21.37 15.26 -1.32
CA VAL A 3 21.50 13.80 -1.40
C VAL A 3 20.53 13.30 -2.45
N HIS A 4 21.06 12.88 -3.59
CA HIS A 4 20.27 12.25 -4.64
C HIS A 4 20.00 10.79 -4.29
N VAL A 5 18.72 10.44 -4.17
CA VAL A 5 18.26 9.06 -4.01
C VAL A 5 17.68 8.53 -5.32
N VAL A 6 17.46 7.22 -5.40
CA VAL A 6 16.82 6.57 -6.56
C VAL A 6 15.50 7.25 -6.95
N SER A 7 15.15 7.20 -8.23
CA SER A 7 13.86 7.68 -8.75
C SER A 7 12.68 6.99 -8.06
N GLY A 8 11.59 7.73 -7.84
CA GLY A 8 10.38 7.19 -7.20
C GLY A 8 10.10 7.74 -5.81
N PHE A 9 10.94 8.65 -5.31
CA PHE A 9 10.74 9.39 -4.06
C PHE A 9 10.48 10.86 -4.27
N SER A 10 10.23 11.29 -5.51
CA SER A 10 9.81 12.67 -5.81
C SER A 10 8.55 13.04 -5.04
N LEU A 11 8.28 14.34 -4.90
CA LEU A 11 7.02 14.82 -4.28
C LEU A 11 5.80 14.17 -4.95
N THR A 12 5.81 14.07 -6.28
CA THR A 12 4.74 13.42 -7.05
C THR A 12 4.55 11.96 -6.65
N ASN A 13 5.63 11.19 -6.56
CA ASN A 13 5.54 9.77 -6.19
C ASN A 13 5.07 9.58 -4.74
N ARG A 14 5.52 10.44 -3.81
CA ARG A 14 5.06 10.40 -2.41
C ARG A 14 3.57 10.75 -2.29
N MET A 15 3.11 11.77 -3.00
CA MET A 15 1.70 12.13 -3.05
C MET A 15 0.82 11.00 -3.60
N ILE A 16 1.31 10.32 -4.64
CA ILE A 16 0.64 9.15 -5.21
C ILE A 16 0.60 7.98 -4.21
N LEU A 17 1.69 7.76 -3.47
CA LEU A 17 1.73 6.78 -2.40
C LEU A 17 0.66 7.06 -1.35
N TYR A 18 0.60 8.32 -0.87
CA TYR A 18 -0.39 8.73 0.12
C TYR A 18 -1.81 8.57 -0.43
N ALA A 19 -2.06 9.00 -1.67
CA ALA A 19 -3.35 8.83 -2.31
C ALA A 19 -3.76 7.35 -2.41
N SER A 20 -2.83 6.45 -2.74
CA SER A 20 -3.11 5.00 -2.80
C SER A 20 -3.53 4.43 -1.44
N VAL A 21 -2.89 4.89 -0.35
CA VAL A 21 -3.26 4.52 1.02
C VAL A 21 -4.66 5.03 1.37
N LEU A 22 -4.95 6.30 1.05
CA LEU A 22 -6.25 6.92 1.34
C LEU A 22 -7.39 6.26 0.55
N LEU A 23 -7.13 5.83 -0.68
CA LEU A 23 -8.11 5.19 -1.56
C LEU A 23 -8.31 3.69 -1.28
N ALA A 24 -7.48 3.05 -0.44
CA ALA A 24 -7.55 1.62 -0.17
C ALA A 24 -8.94 1.11 0.28
N PRO A 25 -9.73 1.83 1.13
CA PRO A 25 -11.08 1.39 1.49
C PRO A 25 -12.06 1.41 0.31
N ALA A 26 -11.96 2.42 -0.57
CA ALA A 26 -12.78 2.51 -1.76
C ALA A 26 -12.39 1.39 -2.76
N GLN A 27 -11.09 1.13 -2.90
CA GLN A 27 -10.56 0.02 -3.69
C GLN A 27 -11.12 -1.32 -3.21
N PHE A 28 -11.08 -1.56 -1.90
CA PHE A 28 -11.63 -2.78 -1.30
C PHE A 28 -13.11 -2.96 -1.65
N SER A 29 -13.92 -1.92 -1.48
CA SER A 29 -15.36 -1.97 -1.79
C SER A 29 -15.62 -2.23 -3.27
N SER A 30 -14.82 -1.64 -4.16
CA SER A 30 -14.96 -1.79 -5.61
C SER A 30 -14.71 -3.21 -6.12
N GLY A 31 -13.87 -3.98 -5.43
CA GLY A 31 -13.56 -5.36 -5.82
C GLY A 31 -14.57 -6.41 -5.34
N ILE A 32 -15.42 -6.08 -4.35
CA ILE A 32 -16.44 -7.02 -3.85
C ILE A 32 -17.46 -7.33 -4.96
N LYS A 33 -17.69 -8.63 -5.23
CA LYS A 33 -18.55 -9.09 -6.34
C LYS A 33 -18.16 -8.57 -7.73
N SER A 34 -16.91 -8.13 -7.92
CA SER A 34 -16.40 -7.62 -9.20
C SER A 34 -15.36 -8.57 -9.80
N ASN A 35 -15.57 -8.95 -11.06
CA ASN A 35 -14.57 -9.66 -11.87
C ASN A 35 -13.71 -8.68 -12.70
N CYS A 36 -13.89 -7.37 -12.49
CA CYS A 36 -13.10 -6.35 -13.15
C CYS A 36 -11.64 -6.44 -12.67
N PRO A 37 -10.63 -6.30 -13.56
CA PRO A 37 -9.21 -6.37 -13.19
C PRO A 37 -8.72 -5.16 -12.36
N SER A 38 -9.58 -4.36 -11.74
CA SER A 38 -9.21 -3.17 -10.97
C SER A 38 -8.21 -3.48 -9.85
N ASN A 39 -8.40 -4.60 -9.16
CA ASN A 39 -7.51 -5.04 -8.09
C ASN A 39 -6.19 -5.63 -8.59
N LEU A 40 -6.11 -6.06 -9.86
CA LEU A 40 -4.83 -6.45 -10.47
C LEU A 40 -3.94 -5.23 -10.71
N GLY A 41 -4.51 -4.11 -11.13
CA GLY A 41 -3.77 -2.85 -11.28
C GLY A 41 -3.20 -2.36 -9.95
N PHE A 42 -4.01 -2.45 -8.88
CA PHE A 42 -3.57 -2.14 -7.51
C PHE A 42 -2.42 -3.05 -7.06
N LEU A 43 -2.56 -4.37 -7.24
CA LEU A 43 -1.52 -5.33 -6.90
C LEU A 43 -0.24 -5.10 -7.71
N ALA A 44 -0.35 -4.78 -9.00
CA ALA A 44 0.80 -4.49 -9.86
C ALA A 44 1.53 -3.21 -9.43
N TYR A 45 0.80 -2.14 -9.10
CA TYR A 45 1.37 -0.91 -8.55
C TYR A 45 2.13 -1.18 -7.24
N ASN A 46 1.55 -1.97 -6.33
CA ASN A 46 2.18 -2.31 -5.06
C ASN A 46 3.44 -3.17 -5.26
N TRP A 47 3.40 -4.16 -6.14
CA TRP A 47 4.59 -4.95 -6.48
C TRP A 47 5.69 -4.10 -7.11
N TYR A 48 5.34 -3.24 -8.08
CA TYR A 48 6.30 -2.37 -8.75
C TYR A 48 7.00 -1.45 -7.76
N THR A 49 6.23 -0.75 -6.92
CA THR A 49 6.78 0.14 -5.90
C THR A 49 7.62 -0.63 -4.89
N GLN A 50 7.16 -1.79 -4.42
CA GLN A 50 7.91 -2.61 -3.46
C GLN A 50 9.24 -3.15 -4.03
N LEU A 51 9.27 -3.54 -5.31
CA LEU A 51 10.51 -3.95 -5.98
C LEU A 51 11.49 -2.79 -6.13
N LYS A 52 11.01 -1.57 -6.40
CA LYS A 52 11.85 -0.36 -6.40
C LYS A 52 12.44 -0.09 -5.03
N TRP A 53 11.65 -0.21 -3.97
CA TRP A 53 12.13 -0.13 -2.59
C TRP A 53 13.21 -1.18 -2.31
N TYR A 54 12.97 -2.44 -2.68
CA TYR A 54 13.94 -3.51 -2.49
C TYR A 54 15.28 -3.22 -3.18
N GLN A 55 15.24 -2.80 -4.46
CA GLN A 55 16.43 -2.40 -5.20
C GLN A 55 17.18 -1.24 -4.54
N ALA A 56 16.44 -0.25 -4.03
CA ALA A 56 17.02 0.90 -3.34
C ALA A 56 17.69 0.51 -2.02
N VAL A 57 17.08 -0.44 -1.28
CA VAL A 57 17.62 -1.00 -0.05
C VAL A 57 18.91 -1.76 -0.34
N ASP A 58 18.87 -2.68 -1.29
CA ASP A 58 19.99 -3.55 -1.68
C ASP A 58 21.20 -2.75 -2.16
N GLN A 59 20.95 -1.69 -2.95
CA GLN A 59 21.99 -0.79 -3.46
C GLN A 59 22.40 0.30 -2.46
N LYS A 60 21.81 0.32 -1.26
CA LYS A 60 22.05 1.34 -0.20
C LYS A 60 21.82 2.79 -0.64
N GLN A 61 20.84 3.01 -1.52
CA GLN A 61 20.55 4.33 -2.10
C GLN A 61 19.43 5.10 -1.38
N LEU A 62 19.04 4.65 -0.19
CA LEU A 62 17.95 5.26 0.57
C LEU A 62 18.40 6.40 1.49
N HIS A 63 19.66 6.40 1.93
CA HIS A 63 20.14 7.35 2.93
C HIS A 63 19.21 7.44 4.15
N ALA A 64 18.81 8.64 4.58
CA ALA A 64 17.91 8.83 5.72
C ALA A 64 16.48 8.30 5.49
N LEU A 65 16.08 7.97 4.25
CA LEU A 65 14.83 7.24 3.99
C LEU A 65 14.86 5.82 4.56
N SER A 66 16.03 5.27 4.88
CA SER A 66 16.17 3.95 5.53
C SER A 66 15.44 3.84 6.88
N MET A 67 15.16 4.97 7.53
CA MET A 67 14.40 5.07 8.79
C MET A 67 12.88 5.09 8.58
N VAL A 68 12.42 5.20 7.34
CA VAL A 68 10.99 5.25 7.01
C VAL A 68 10.44 3.85 6.73
N LEU A 69 11.29 2.88 6.40
CA LEU A 69 10.82 1.54 6.02
C LEU A 69 10.07 0.82 7.14
N GLN A 70 10.48 1.00 8.39
CA GLN A 70 9.72 0.47 9.54
C GLN A 70 8.27 0.99 9.51
N HIS A 71 8.12 2.30 9.33
CA HIS A 71 6.81 2.96 9.25
C HIS A 71 5.96 2.50 8.06
N PHE A 72 6.61 2.19 6.94
CA PHE A 72 5.92 1.71 5.74
C PHE A 72 5.40 0.28 5.90
N ASN A 73 6.01 -0.58 6.72
CA ASN A 73 5.44 -1.89 7.05
C ASN A 73 4.01 -1.79 7.56
N LEU A 74 3.74 -0.87 8.47
CA LEU A 74 2.41 -0.66 9.02
C LEU A 74 1.42 -0.09 7.98
N ILE A 75 1.84 0.93 7.22
CA ILE A 75 0.96 1.63 6.25
C ILE A 75 0.58 0.73 5.08
N TYR A 76 1.59 0.11 4.49
CA TYR A 76 1.40 -0.76 3.35
C TYR A 76 0.59 -2.00 3.73
N SER A 77 0.72 -2.49 4.96
CA SER A 77 -0.15 -3.55 5.48
C SER A 77 -1.64 -3.22 5.36
N ILE A 78 -2.05 -2.01 5.72
CA ILE A 78 -3.45 -1.60 5.64
C ILE A 78 -3.85 -1.29 4.18
N SER A 79 -2.98 -0.60 3.44
CA SER A 79 -3.25 -0.26 2.03
C SER A 79 -3.38 -1.52 1.16
N TYR A 80 -2.52 -2.51 1.35
CA TYR A 80 -2.49 -3.70 0.51
C TYR A 80 -3.73 -4.59 0.68
N ILE A 81 -4.34 -4.62 1.87
CA ILE A 81 -5.65 -5.25 2.08
C ILE A 81 -6.71 -4.67 1.13
N GLY A 82 -6.57 -3.40 0.72
CA GLY A 82 -7.45 -2.75 -0.24
C GLY A 82 -7.63 -3.51 -1.56
N GLY A 83 -6.63 -4.28 -1.99
CA GLY A 83 -6.62 -5.00 -3.26
C GLY A 83 -7.08 -6.45 -3.22
N ILE A 84 -7.51 -6.98 -2.08
CA ILE A 84 -7.71 -8.44 -1.93
C ILE A 84 -9.11 -8.93 -2.34
N SER A 85 -10.06 -8.02 -2.52
CA SER A 85 -11.45 -8.35 -2.83
C SER A 85 -11.61 -8.80 -4.28
N SER A 86 -12.50 -9.74 -4.56
CA SER A 86 -12.82 -10.14 -5.94
C SER A 86 -14.17 -10.85 -6.00
N GLY A 87 -14.72 -10.99 -7.20
CA GLY A 87 -15.93 -11.77 -7.46
C GLY A 87 -15.72 -13.28 -7.64
N ASN A 88 -14.48 -13.80 -7.65
CA ASN A 88 -14.18 -15.22 -7.87
C ASN A 88 -13.02 -15.69 -7.00
N VAL A 89 -13.17 -16.87 -6.39
CA VAL A 89 -12.19 -17.56 -5.54
C VAL A 89 -10.80 -17.66 -6.16
N TYR A 90 -10.66 -17.94 -7.47
CA TYR A 90 -9.34 -18.03 -8.11
C TYR A 90 -8.62 -16.67 -8.15
N MET A 91 -9.36 -15.61 -8.48
CA MET A 91 -8.84 -14.24 -8.47
C MET A 91 -8.55 -13.79 -7.03
N GLY A 92 -9.43 -14.14 -6.09
CA GLY A 92 -9.23 -13.90 -4.67
C GLY A 92 -7.93 -14.54 -4.16
N GLY A 93 -7.72 -15.82 -4.45
CA GLY A 93 -6.48 -16.52 -4.12
C GLY A 93 -5.25 -15.84 -4.72
N PHE A 94 -5.28 -15.48 -6.00
CA PHE A 94 -4.18 -14.75 -6.65
C PHE A 94 -3.89 -13.40 -5.98
N LEU A 95 -4.92 -12.60 -5.70
CA LEU A 95 -4.79 -11.29 -5.06
C LEU A 95 -4.33 -11.41 -3.59
N GLY A 96 -4.83 -12.41 -2.87
CA GLY A 96 -4.46 -12.69 -1.48
C GLY A 96 -3.01 -13.13 -1.34
N PHE A 97 -2.57 -14.12 -2.13
CA PHE A 97 -1.17 -14.55 -2.15
C PHE A 97 -0.24 -13.49 -2.71
N GLY A 98 -0.65 -12.79 -3.77
CA GLY A 98 0.10 -11.67 -4.32
C GLY A 98 0.34 -10.60 -3.28
N THR A 99 -0.71 -10.20 -2.55
CA THR A 99 -0.62 -9.22 -1.46
C THR A 99 0.27 -9.71 -0.32
N ALA A 100 0.12 -10.97 0.10
CA ALA A 100 0.99 -11.57 1.10
C ALA A 100 2.48 -11.51 0.68
N GLY A 101 2.77 -11.74 -0.60
CA GLY A 101 4.12 -11.60 -1.15
C GLY A 101 4.66 -10.17 -1.04
N VAL A 102 3.85 -9.14 -1.34
CA VAL A 102 4.29 -7.74 -1.17
C VAL A 102 4.56 -7.42 0.30
N LEU A 103 3.71 -7.90 1.22
CA LEU A 103 3.90 -7.71 2.67
C LEU A 103 5.21 -8.32 3.15
N LEU A 104 5.48 -9.57 2.76
CA LEU A 104 6.72 -10.26 3.10
C LEU A 104 7.94 -9.52 2.54
N LEU A 105 7.88 -9.08 1.28
CA LEU A 105 8.97 -8.33 0.67
C LEU A 105 9.20 -7.00 1.40
N ASN A 106 8.15 -6.32 1.85
CA ASN A 106 8.27 -5.09 2.62
C ASN A 106 8.93 -5.31 3.98
N THR A 107 8.52 -6.36 4.70
CA THR A 107 9.18 -6.76 5.95
C THR A 107 10.65 -7.08 5.73
N LEU A 108 10.99 -7.83 4.66
CA LEU A 108 12.38 -8.09 4.30
C LEU A 108 13.17 -6.81 4.02
N CYS A 109 12.59 -5.87 3.26
CA CYS A 109 13.23 -4.59 2.96
C CYS A 109 13.52 -3.79 4.23
N ALA A 110 12.60 -3.76 5.19
CA ALA A 110 12.78 -3.06 6.45
C ALA A 110 13.88 -3.68 7.31
N TRP A 111 13.95 -5.02 7.40
CA TRP A 111 15.03 -5.73 8.09
C TRP A 111 16.39 -5.51 7.44
N ILE A 112 16.49 -5.59 6.11
CA ILE A 112 17.74 -5.32 5.41
C ILE A 112 18.15 -3.86 5.63
N SER A 113 17.24 -2.92 5.43
CA SER A 113 17.50 -1.48 5.64
C SER A 113 17.95 -1.17 7.08
N TRP A 114 17.33 -1.80 8.08
CA TRP A 114 17.78 -1.72 9.47
C TRP A 114 19.20 -2.26 9.60
N ALA A 115 19.48 -3.47 9.13
CA ALA A 115 20.78 -4.10 9.31
C ALA A 115 21.93 -3.43 8.54
N THR A 116 21.67 -2.88 7.34
CA THR A 116 22.74 -2.46 6.41
C THR A 116 22.76 -0.98 6.08
N ASN A 117 21.63 -0.28 6.10
CA ASN A 117 21.53 1.10 5.60
C ASN A 117 21.48 2.12 6.74
N GLN A 118 20.76 1.82 7.81
CA GLN A 118 20.70 2.69 8.99
C GLN A 118 22.06 2.91 9.65
N PRO A 119 22.95 1.90 9.80
CA PRO A 119 24.24 2.09 10.45
C PRO A 119 25.15 3.10 9.73
N GLU A 120 24.98 3.29 8.42
CA GLU A 120 25.74 4.28 7.63
C GLU A 120 25.35 5.73 7.99
N GLY A 121 24.19 5.90 8.62
CA GLY A 121 23.64 7.18 9.02
C GLY A 121 23.89 7.59 10.46
N PHE A 122 24.68 6.83 11.23
CA PHE A 122 24.93 7.16 12.63
C PHE A 122 25.58 8.54 12.76
N ASP A 123 24.98 9.35 13.64
CA ASP A 123 25.29 10.73 13.93
C ASP A 123 25.13 11.70 12.73
N LEU A 124 24.60 11.21 11.60
CA LEU A 124 24.40 11.99 10.37
C LEU A 124 22.93 12.15 10.01
N TYR A 125 22.14 11.08 10.10
CA TYR A 125 20.75 11.10 9.67
C TYR A 125 19.85 11.72 10.72
N HIS A 126 19.01 12.64 10.28
CA HIS A 126 18.06 13.32 11.13
C HIS A 126 16.66 12.76 10.90
N PHE A 127 15.91 12.56 11.98
CA PHE A 127 14.51 12.15 11.90
C PHE A 127 13.69 12.85 12.96
N PHE A 128 12.38 12.83 12.78
CA PHE A 128 11.44 13.43 13.71
C PHE A 128 10.73 12.35 14.51
N PHE A 129 10.88 12.39 15.83
CA PHE A 129 10.13 11.54 16.76
C PHE A 129 9.89 12.33 18.05
N PHE A 130 8.73 13.00 18.11
CA PHE A 130 8.40 13.99 19.14
C PHE A 130 9.52 15.04 19.33
N GLY A 131 10.02 15.56 18.21
CA GLY A 131 11.17 16.47 18.13
C GLY A 131 12.26 15.94 17.22
N TRP A 132 13.19 16.82 16.85
CA TRP A 132 14.34 16.45 16.03
C TRP A 132 15.30 15.57 16.81
N ARG A 133 15.70 14.46 16.19
CA ARG A 133 16.65 13.49 16.71
C ARG A 133 17.66 13.17 15.63
N THR A 134 18.84 12.76 16.08
CA THR A 134 19.89 12.24 15.23
C THR A 134 20.00 10.74 15.47
N LEU A 135 20.09 9.98 14.39
CA LEU A 135 20.21 8.53 14.45
C LEU A 135 21.52 8.18 15.16
N ASN A 136 21.42 7.44 16.25
CA ASN A 136 22.56 6.90 16.98
C ASN A 136 22.30 5.45 17.35
N HIS A 137 23.26 4.80 18.00
CA HIS A 137 23.15 3.39 18.35
C HIS A 137 21.93 3.05 19.24
N ASN A 138 21.50 3.98 20.10
CA ASN A 138 20.31 3.76 20.94
C ASN A 138 19.01 3.85 20.13
N TRP A 139 18.92 4.82 19.23
CA TRP A 139 17.78 4.93 18.31
C TRP A 139 17.71 3.76 17.35
N HIS A 140 18.85 3.25 16.90
CA HIS A 140 18.90 2.05 16.07
C HIS A 140 18.35 0.81 16.80
N LYS A 141 18.62 0.65 18.11
CA LYS A 141 17.98 -0.38 18.95
C LYS A 141 16.49 -0.13 19.17
N PHE A 142 16.06 1.12 19.26
CA PHE A 142 14.63 1.44 19.32
C PHE A 142 13.91 1.00 18.04
N PHE A 143 14.47 1.30 16.87
CA PHE A 143 13.94 0.83 15.59
C PHE A 143 13.94 -0.69 15.45
N LEU A 144 14.88 -1.40 16.09
CA LEU A 144 14.85 -2.86 16.15
C LEU A 144 13.60 -3.37 16.87
N VAL A 145 13.31 -2.85 18.06
CA VAL A 145 12.13 -3.27 18.84
C VAL A 145 10.84 -2.94 18.10
N TRP A 146 10.81 -1.77 17.45
CA TRP A 146 9.70 -1.36 16.60
C TRP A 146 9.51 -2.33 15.42
N GLU A 147 10.58 -2.69 14.71
CA GLU A 147 10.51 -3.58 13.56
C GLU A 147 10.07 -5.01 13.94
N ILE A 148 10.44 -5.49 15.14
CA ILE A 148 9.92 -6.76 15.68
C ILE A 148 8.39 -6.69 15.83
N PHE A 149 7.88 -5.60 16.41
CA PHE A 149 6.44 -5.39 16.55
C PHE A 149 5.73 -5.35 15.19
N ASP A 150 6.28 -4.58 14.24
CA ASP A 150 5.72 -4.46 12.89
C ASP A 150 5.76 -5.78 12.12
N THR A 151 6.80 -6.60 12.30
CA THR A 151 6.91 -7.95 11.72
C THR A 151 5.81 -8.88 12.26
N MET A 152 5.55 -8.84 13.57
CA MET A 152 4.46 -9.63 14.17
C MET A 152 3.10 -9.20 13.65
N LEU A 153 2.88 -7.89 13.49
CA LEU A 153 1.63 -7.38 12.93
C LEU A 153 1.49 -7.76 11.45
N ALA A 154 2.56 -7.64 10.66
CA ALA A 154 2.58 -8.03 9.25
C ALA A 154 2.22 -9.52 9.08
N LEU A 155 2.71 -10.40 9.96
CA LEU A 155 2.34 -11.81 9.97
C LEU A 155 0.82 -12.01 10.16
N VAL A 156 0.23 -11.31 11.14
CA VAL A 156 -1.23 -11.36 11.38
C VAL A 156 -1.99 -10.87 10.14
N VAL A 157 -1.52 -9.78 9.52
CA VAL A 157 -2.15 -9.21 8.33
C VAL A 157 -2.02 -10.14 7.12
N VAL A 158 -0.90 -10.84 6.95
CA VAL A 158 -0.70 -11.86 5.90
C VAL A 158 -1.73 -12.98 6.06
N ILE A 159 -1.86 -13.54 7.26
CA ILE A 159 -2.83 -14.60 7.55
C ILE A 159 -4.26 -14.10 7.28
N TYR A 160 -4.60 -12.91 7.79
CA TYR A 160 -5.89 -12.29 7.58
C TYR A 160 -6.20 -12.10 6.09
N THR A 161 -5.23 -11.61 5.32
CA THR A 161 -5.35 -11.35 3.89
C THR A 161 -5.65 -12.62 3.11
N ILE A 162 -4.89 -13.69 3.36
CA ILE A 162 -5.11 -14.97 2.69
C ILE A 162 -6.51 -15.49 3.03
N LEU A 163 -6.87 -15.58 4.31
CA LEU A 163 -8.18 -16.10 4.72
C LEU A 163 -9.35 -15.30 4.16
N LYS A 164 -9.27 -13.96 4.21
CA LYS A 164 -10.33 -13.08 3.69
C LYS A 164 -10.45 -13.12 2.18
N SER A 165 -9.34 -13.29 1.46
CA SER A 165 -9.35 -13.35 0.00
C SER A 165 -10.15 -14.54 -0.54
N PHE A 166 -10.21 -15.66 0.20
CA PHE A 166 -11.06 -16.81 -0.12
C PHE A 166 -12.49 -16.66 0.42
N LYS A 167 -12.63 -16.11 1.63
CA LYS A 167 -13.92 -15.98 2.29
C LYS A 167 -14.87 -15.00 1.59
N ILE A 168 -14.36 -13.86 1.11
CA ILE A 168 -15.16 -12.84 0.40
C ILE A 168 -15.93 -13.45 -0.80
N PRO A 169 -15.27 -14.09 -1.79
CA PRO A 169 -15.98 -14.67 -2.93
C PRO A 169 -16.86 -15.87 -2.56
N GLN A 170 -16.54 -16.63 -1.51
CA GLN A 170 -17.36 -17.76 -1.05
C GLN A 170 -18.67 -17.33 -0.39
N GLU A 171 -18.62 -16.37 0.55
CA GLU A 171 -19.83 -15.80 1.17
C GLU A 171 -20.73 -15.14 0.12
N ASP A 172 -20.12 -14.51 -0.89
CA ASP A 172 -20.85 -13.92 -2.01
C ASP A 172 -21.50 -14.98 -2.93
N SER A 173 -20.87 -16.14 -3.13
CA SER A 173 -21.43 -17.23 -3.93
C SER A 173 -22.68 -17.86 -3.30
N HIS A 174 -22.72 -17.97 -1.97
CA HIS A 174 -23.86 -18.51 -1.22
C HIS A 174 -25.04 -17.54 -1.13
N ASN A 175 -24.79 -16.24 -1.09
CA ASN A 175 -25.83 -15.21 -1.00
C ASN A 175 -26.43 -14.80 -2.37
N ASN A 176 -25.93 -15.36 -3.48
CA ASN A 176 -26.42 -15.04 -4.83
C ASN A 176 -27.80 -15.63 -5.15
N ASP A 177 -28.33 -16.51 -4.30
CA ASP A 177 -29.66 -17.09 -4.49
C ASP A 177 -30.79 -16.16 -4.00
N GLU A 178 -30.49 -15.12 -3.20
CA GLU A 178 -31.50 -14.21 -2.61
C GLU A 178 -31.48 -12.77 -3.15
N ASP A 179 -30.34 -12.28 -3.68
CA ASP A 179 -30.22 -10.90 -4.17
C ASP A 179 -30.38 -10.81 -5.69
N GLY A 180 -31.52 -10.26 -6.14
CA GLY A 180 -31.81 -9.98 -7.53
C GLY A 180 -30.67 -9.21 -8.24
N ASN A 181 -29.98 -9.89 -9.16
CA ASN A 181 -28.90 -9.38 -10.01
C ASN A 181 -29.41 -8.38 -11.08
N GLY A 182 -30.08 -7.32 -10.67
CA GLY A 182 -30.52 -6.22 -11.53
C GLY A 182 -29.52 -5.05 -11.56
N ALA A 183 -29.57 -4.23 -12.61
CA ALA A 183 -28.75 -3.03 -12.76
C ALA A 183 -28.80 -2.07 -11.54
N GLY A 184 -29.92 -2.05 -10.79
CA GLY A 184 -30.07 -1.28 -9.56
C GLY A 184 -29.14 -1.69 -8.42
N ALA A 185 -28.83 -2.99 -8.29
CA ALA A 185 -27.89 -3.49 -7.27
C ALA A 185 -26.43 -3.15 -7.63
N THR A 186 -26.10 -3.07 -8.92
CA THR A 186 -24.79 -2.62 -9.39
C THR A 186 -24.60 -1.11 -9.18
N TRP A 187 -25.66 -0.32 -9.43
CA TRP A 187 -25.64 1.13 -9.22
C TRP A 187 -25.49 1.52 -7.74
N SER A 188 -26.21 0.85 -6.83
CA SER A 188 -26.09 1.11 -5.39
C SER A 188 -24.70 0.80 -4.83
N ARG A 189 -24.04 -0.25 -5.34
CA ARG A 189 -22.64 -0.58 -4.98
C ARG A 189 -21.65 0.46 -5.49
N TRP A 190 -21.80 0.90 -6.74
CA TRP A 190 -20.96 1.96 -7.30
C TRP A 190 -21.12 3.28 -6.53
N ALA A 191 -22.36 3.67 -6.20
CA ALA A 191 -22.63 4.83 -5.37
C ALA A 191 -22.00 4.72 -3.96
N ARG A 192 -22.03 3.52 -3.36
CA ARG A 192 -21.32 3.25 -2.09
C ARG A 192 -19.81 3.40 -2.23
N THR A 193 -19.21 2.89 -3.30
CA THR A 193 -17.77 3.07 -3.58
C THR A 193 -17.42 4.55 -3.69
N LEU A 194 -18.22 5.35 -4.41
CA LEU A 194 -18.02 6.79 -4.50
C LEU A 194 -18.14 7.50 -3.16
N ALA A 195 -19.08 7.11 -2.29
CA ALA A 195 -19.20 7.66 -0.94
C ALA A 195 -18.04 7.26 -0.03
N LEU A 196 -17.46 6.08 -0.23
CA LEU A 196 -16.29 5.60 0.49
C LEU A 196 -14.99 6.29 0.07
N ILE A 197 -14.94 6.96 -1.08
CA ILE A 197 -13.77 7.78 -1.45
C ILE A 197 -13.53 8.87 -0.39
N PRO A 198 -14.43 9.83 -0.13
CA PRO A 198 -14.18 10.86 0.88
C PRO A 198 -14.19 10.30 2.31
N LEU A 199 -15.15 9.43 2.67
CA LEU A 199 -15.28 8.92 4.05
C LEU A 199 -14.15 7.97 4.43
N GLY A 200 -13.81 7.03 3.53
CA GLY A 200 -12.70 6.11 3.71
C GLY A 200 -11.36 6.84 3.73
N SER A 201 -11.16 7.81 2.82
CA SER A 201 -9.95 8.63 2.81
C SER A 201 -9.80 9.44 4.10
N ALA A 202 -10.88 10.04 4.63
CA ALA A 202 -10.82 10.78 5.89
C ALA A 202 -10.40 9.86 7.06
N GLY A 203 -10.98 8.66 7.16
CA GLY A 203 -10.61 7.68 8.17
C GLY A 203 -9.16 7.22 8.04
N MET A 204 -8.71 6.93 6.82
CA MET A 204 -7.33 6.53 6.54
C MET A 204 -6.36 7.67 6.85
N LEU A 205 -6.70 8.92 6.52
CA LEU A 205 -5.85 10.07 6.81
C LEU A 205 -5.64 10.21 8.33
N LEU A 206 -6.68 10.08 9.14
CA LEU A 206 -6.56 10.12 10.60
C LEU A 206 -5.68 8.98 11.15
N ALA A 207 -5.64 7.83 10.49
CA ALA A 207 -4.77 6.73 10.88
C ALA A 207 -3.31 6.92 10.42
N THR A 208 -3.09 7.49 9.23
CA THR A 208 -1.77 7.50 8.58
C THR A 208 -1.07 8.87 8.56
N TRP A 209 -1.73 9.95 8.98
CA TRP A 209 -1.15 11.30 8.97
C TRP A 209 0.17 11.44 9.75
N PRO A 210 0.41 10.77 10.91
CA PRO A 210 1.68 10.93 11.62
C PRO A 210 2.84 10.43 10.77
N LEU A 211 2.58 9.39 9.98
CA LEU A 211 3.57 8.74 9.15
C LEU A 211 3.86 9.57 7.89
N ILE A 212 2.82 10.14 7.26
CA ILE A 212 2.98 11.13 6.17
C ILE A 212 3.85 12.28 6.65
N LEU A 213 3.56 12.82 7.85
CA LEU A 213 4.34 13.89 8.45
C LEU A 213 5.81 13.47 8.64
N TRP A 214 6.07 12.27 9.16
CA TRP A 214 7.44 11.78 9.38
C TRP A 214 8.22 11.63 8.08
N VAL A 215 7.60 11.11 7.01
CA VAL A 215 8.24 11.01 5.69
C VAL A 215 8.62 12.39 5.16
N GLU A 216 7.69 13.35 5.16
CA GLU A 216 7.95 14.69 4.64
C GLU A 216 9.01 15.44 5.47
N LEU A 217 9.00 15.27 6.79
CA LEU A 217 10.01 15.88 7.67
C LEU A 217 11.40 15.29 7.44
N ILE A 218 11.52 13.97 7.22
CA ILE A 218 12.80 13.32 6.89
C ILE A 218 13.32 13.81 5.53
N MET A 219 12.45 13.84 4.52
CA MET A 219 12.79 14.33 3.18
C MET A 219 13.30 15.78 3.23
N ALA A 220 12.56 16.66 3.90
CA ALA A 220 12.90 18.07 4.01
C ALA A 220 14.18 18.31 4.81
N LYS A 221 14.34 17.63 5.96
CA LYS A 221 15.47 17.88 6.87
C LYS A 221 16.81 17.36 6.35
N ASN A 222 16.78 16.26 5.60
CA ASN A 222 17.99 15.63 5.06
C ASN A 222 18.28 16.05 3.61
N HIS A 223 17.54 17.03 3.06
CA HIS A 223 17.72 17.55 1.69
C HIS A 223 17.75 16.43 0.64
N ILE A 224 16.79 15.52 0.73
CA ILE A 224 16.68 14.37 -0.17
C ILE A 224 15.90 14.77 -1.41
N GLU A 225 16.51 14.58 -2.57
CA GLU A 225 15.88 14.80 -3.86
C GLU A 225 15.85 13.53 -4.70
N SER A 226 14.76 13.35 -5.44
CA SER A 226 14.51 12.17 -6.27
C SER A 226 13.73 12.54 -7.51
N ALA A 227 14.15 11.99 -8.64
CA ALA A 227 13.44 12.13 -9.91
C ALA A 227 12.06 11.44 -9.85
N THR A 228 11.11 11.99 -10.62
CA THR A 228 9.78 11.39 -10.73
C THR A 228 9.86 10.08 -11.50
N ASP A 229 9.36 9.01 -10.90
CA ASP A 229 9.13 7.75 -11.60
C ASP A 229 7.77 7.78 -12.29
N TRP A 230 7.78 8.04 -13.60
CA TRP A 230 6.57 8.09 -14.43
C TRP A 230 5.88 6.74 -14.59
N VAL A 231 6.58 5.62 -14.45
CA VAL A 231 5.94 4.29 -14.53
C VAL A 231 5.00 4.10 -13.35
N ALA A 232 5.45 4.47 -12.13
CA ALA A 232 4.58 4.46 -10.95
C ALA A 232 3.38 5.40 -11.11
N VAL A 233 3.57 6.56 -11.74
CA VAL A 233 2.48 7.50 -12.02
C VAL A 233 1.42 6.86 -12.93
N TRP A 234 1.83 6.26 -14.04
CA TRP A 234 0.89 5.64 -14.97
C TRP A 234 0.18 4.42 -14.38
N LEU A 235 0.88 3.62 -13.57
CA LEU A 235 0.27 2.51 -12.83
C LEU A 235 -0.80 3.00 -11.85
N PHE A 236 -0.54 4.10 -11.14
CA PHE A 236 -1.53 4.70 -10.25
C PHE A 236 -2.72 5.31 -11.00
N VAL A 237 -2.47 5.99 -12.13
CA VAL A 237 -3.56 6.52 -12.98
C VAL A 237 -4.45 5.38 -13.46
N ALA A 238 -3.86 4.27 -13.92
CA ALA A 238 -4.62 3.10 -14.32
C ALA A 238 -5.48 2.55 -13.15
N GLN A 239 -4.89 2.41 -11.96
CA GLN A 239 -5.61 2.04 -10.74
C GLN A 239 -6.79 2.98 -10.46
N ALA A 240 -6.55 4.30 -10.40
CA ALA A 240 -7.57 5.29 -10.11
C ALA A 240 -8.70 5.32 -11.16
N CYS A 241 -8.36 5.16 -12.44
CA CYS A 241 -9.37 5.04 -13.51
C CYS A 241 -10.24 3.79 -13.30
N THR A 242 -9.65 2.64 -13.02
CA THR A 242 -10.43 1.40 -12.79
C THR A 242 -11.33 1.45 -11.54
N LEU A 243 -11.00 2.30 -10.56
CA LEU A 243 -11.82 2.54 -9.37
C LEU A 243 -13.07 3.37 -9.69
N ILE A 244 -12.94 4.38 -10.55
CA ILE A 244 -14.01 5.34 -10.86
C ILE A 244 -14.93 4.82 -11.96
N VAL A 245 -14.37 4.08 -12.93
CA VAL A 245 -15.12 3.54 -14.06
C VAL A 245 -16.21 2.60 -13.54
N PRO A 246 -17.47 2.75 -13.98
CA PRO A 246 -18.55 1.86 -13.57
C PRO A 246 -18.18 0.40 -13.92
N PRO A 247 -18.63 -0.58 -13.10
CA PRO A 247 -18.23 -1.97 -13.26
C PRO A 247 -18.40 -2.40 -14.71
N CYS A 248 -17.38 -3.01 -15.33
CA CYS A 248 -17.46 -3.46 -16.73
C CYS A 248 -18.69 -4.35 -16.96
N THR A 249 -19.19 -5.06 -15.95
CA THR A 249 -20.43 -5.84 -15.98
C THR A 249 -21.70 -5.02 -16.29
N ALA A 250 -21.71 -3.70 -16.12
CA ALA A 250 -22.81 -2.82 -16.49
C ALA A 250 -22.83 -2.46 -17.99
N VAL A 251 -21.72 -2.65 -18.72
CA VAL A 251 -21.56 -2.21 -20.12
C VAL A 251 -21.10 -3.34 -21.07
N LEU A 252 -20.29 -4.27 -20.58
CA LEU A 252 -19.71 -5.40 -21.30
C LEU A 252 -19.76 -6.63 -20.39
N GLY A 253 -20.72 -7.53 -20.62
CA GLY A 253 -20.93 -8.76 -19.83
C GLY A 253 -19.78 -9.77 -19.95
N CYS A 254 -18.57 -9.43 -19.53
CA CYS A 254 -17.39 -10.26 -19.68
C CYS A 254 -17.12 -11.12 -18.44
N PHE A 255 -17.00 -12.42 -18.72
CA PHE A 255 -16.53 -13.54 -17.89
C PHE A 255 -17.28 -13.75 -16.57
N ARG A 256 -18.48 -14.31 -16.70
CA ARG A 256 -19.13 -15.09 -15.66
C ARG A 256 -18.92 -16.57 -16.01
N SER A 257 -18.01 -17.26 -15.31
CA SER A 257 -18.03 -18.72 -15.19
C SER A 257 -18.56 -19.07 -13.81
#